data_AF-A0A6I2R8D4-F1
#
_entry.id   AF-A0A6I2R8D4-F1
#
_cell.length_a   1.000
_cell.length_b   1.000
_cell.length_c   1.000
_cell.angle_alpha   90.00
_cell.angle_beta   90.00
_cell.angle_gamma   90.00
#
_symmetry.space_group_name_H-M   'P 1'
#
loop_
_entity.id
_entity.type
_entity.pdbx_description
1 polymer ?
#
loop_
_entity_poly.entity_id
_entity_poly.type
_entity_poly.pdbx_seq_one_letter_code
_entity_poly.pdbx_strand_id
1 'polypeptide(L)'
;MGAYQNASQLLPKPVLAMAREVNYSKENYLILARRNKQLQKEFPQIWENIQGCAYCADGRAPIEYARDLVASWLVEDYFLHLLTEAGYEAAAAGADKKRTILQYCQTGAECDFQIRLGGQVFHVEFLCDYTGYWCRTGHVDLRDGKYKKLRTQQSLALGVDAQQRKAILLDFRQEVPGVRRVEAHKPYGGKPAYVVPCQEDDFFPLSPDDLAKHLQAALLAKTA
;
A
#
# COMPACT_ATOMS: atom_id res chain seq x y z
N MET A 1 -7.25 -7.29 11.11
CA MET A 1 -8.26 -6.98 10.08
C MET A 1 -7.53 -6.67 8.79
N GLY A 2 -7.98 -7.22 7.67
CA GLY A 2 -7.28 -7.14 6.39
C GLY A 2 -7.86 -6.11 5.42
N ALA A 3 -7.13 -5.82 4.34
CA ALA A 3 -7.55 -4.86 3.32
C ALA A 3 -8.87 -5.27 2.65
N TYR A 4 -9.14 -6.57 2.43
CA TYR A 4 -10.36 -6.98 1.74
C TYR A 4 -11.64 -6.58 2.47
N GLN A 5 -11.62 -6.57 3.80
CA GLN A 5 -12.78 -6.19 4.60
C GLN A 5 -12.99 -4.68 4.66
N ASN A 6 -11.94 -3.88 4.41
CA ASN A 6 -11.92 -2.47 4.73
C ASN A 6 -11.65 -1.56 3.52
N ALA A 7 -11.23 -2.10 2.38
CA ALA A 7 -10.94 -1.34 1.16
C ALA A 7 -12.14 -0.48 0.70
N SER A 8 -13.39 -0.91 0.96
CA SER A 8 -14.58 -0.11 0.67
C SER A 8 -14.68 1.19 1.48
N GLN A 9 -13.89 1.39 2.54
CA GLN A 9 -13.78 2.67 3.23
C GLN A 9 -13.07 3.74 2.36
N LEU A 10 -12.24 3.30 1.41
CA LEU A 10 -11.46 4.16 0.53
C LEU A 10 -11.99 4.18 -0.90
N LEU A 11 -12.59 3.09 -1.36
CA LEU A 11 -13.13 2.97 -2.70
C LEU A 11 -14.52 3.61 -2.82
N PRO A 12 -14.87 4.22 -3.97
CA PRO A 12 -16.20 4.78 -4.21
C PRO A 12 -17.30 3.73 -4.35
N LYS A 13 -16.91 2.45 -4.53
CA LYS A 13 -17.81 1.31 -4.78
C LYS A 13 -17.33 0.10 -3.98
N PRO A 14 -18.22 -0.89 -3.72
CA PRO A 14 -17.79 -2.16 -3.14
C PRO A 14 -16.67 -2.81 -3.95
N VAL A 15 -15.74 -3.48 -3.28
CA VAL A 15 -14.51 -4.06 -3.86
C VAL A 15 -14.77 -4.84 -5.15
N LEU A 16 -15.80 -5.69 -5.19
CA LEU A 16 -16.13 -6.49 -6.38
C LEU A 16 -16.69 -5.67 -7.55
N ALA A 17 -17.45 -4.62 -7.26
CA ALA A 17 -17.97 -3.73 -8.29
C ALA A 17 -16.83 -2.90 -8.88
N MET A 18 -15.96 -2.38 -8.01
CA MET A 18 -14.78 -1.62 -8.42
C MET A 18 -13.83 -2.50 -9.27
N ALA A 19 -13.50 -3.71 -8.83
CA ALA A 19 -12.64 -4.63 -9.60
C ALA A 19 -13.19 -4.95 -10.99
N ARG A 20 -14.51 -5.05 -11.14
CA ARG A 20 -15.15 -5.23 -12.44
C ARG A 20 -15.03 -3.98 -13.32
N GLU A 21 -15.21 -2.80 -12.74
CA GLU A 21 -15.14 -1.53 -13.43
C GLU A 21 -13.75 -1.26 -14.02
N VAL A 22 -12.70 -1.52 -13.26
CA VAL A 22 -11.31 -1.41 -13.75
C VAL A 22 -10.81 -2.66 -14.47
N ASN A 23 -11.72 -3.57 -14.83
CA ASN A 23 -11.43 -4.77 -15.61
C ASN A 23 -10.25 -5.61 -15.07
N TYR A 24 -10.24 -5.86 -13.75
CA TYR A 24 -9.26 -6.76 -13.14
C TYR A 24 -9.29 -8.14 -13.78
N SER A 25 -8.13 -8.78 -13.86
CA SER A 25 -7.99 -10.11 -14.44
C SER A 25 -8.91 -11.13 -13.76
N LYS A 26 -9.30 -12.16 -14.51
CA LYS A 26 -10.30 -13.13 -14.07
C LYS A 26 -9.89 -13.83 -12.78
N GLU A 27 -8.63 -14.23 -12.65
CA GLU A 27 -8.08 -14.85 -11.45
C GLU A 27 -8.17 -13.93 -10.23
N ASN A 28 -7.83 -12.65 -10.36
CA ASN A 28 -7.95 -11.66 -9.29
C ASN A 28 -9.42 -11.44 -8.90
N TYR A 29 -10.32 -11.36 -9.89
CA TYR A 29 -11.75 -11.27 -9.63
C TYR A 29 -12.26 -12.50 -8.87
N LEU A 30 -11.86 -13.72 -9.24
CA LEU A 30 -12.26 -14.95 -8.55
C LEU A 30 -11.75 -15.01 -7.10
N ILE A 31 -10.54 -14.51 -6.84
CA ILE A 31 -9.97 -14.37 -5.48
C ILE A 31 -10.85 -13.46 -4.63
N LEU A 32 -11.18 -12.26 -5.14
CA LEU A 32 -12.04 -11.29 -4.47
C LEU A 32 -13.47 -11.82 -4.29
N ALA A 33 -13.99 -12.59 -5.25
CA ALA A 33 -15.34 -13.14 -5.25
C ALA A 33 -15.47 -14.44 -4.42
N ARG A 34 -14.40 -14.88 -3.75
CA ARG A 34 -14.35 -16.11 -2.94
C ARG A 34 -14.72 -17.37 -3.74
N ARG A 35 -14.43 -17.39 -5.03
CA ARG A 35 -14.71 -18.52 -5.94
C ARG A 35 -13.56 -19.53 -5.98
N ASN A 36 -13.10 -19.97 -4.80
CA ASN A 36 -11.85 -20.74 -4.64
C ASN A 36 -11.82 -22.03 -5.48
N LYS A 37 -12.92 -22.80 -5.53
CA LYS A 37 -12.99 -24.03 -6.35
C LYS A 37 -12.84 -23.74 -7.84
N GLN A 38 -13.42 -22.64 -8.31
CA GLN A 38 -13.31 -22.22 -9.70
C GLN A 38 -11.90 -21.71 -10.00
N LEU A 39 -11.32 -20.90 -9.10
CA LEU A 39 -9.95 -20.43 -9.19
C LEU A 39 -8.96 -21.59 -9.28
N GLN A 40 -9.08 -22.59 -8.41
CA GLN A 40 -8.22 -23.77 -8.41
C GLN A 40 -8.34 -24.58 -9.72
N LYS A 41 -9.54 -24.68 -10.28
CA LYS A 41 -9.79 -25.40 -11.53
C LYS A 41 -9.24 -24.66 -12.76
N GLU A 42 -9.46 -23.35 -12.84
CA GLU A 42 -9.16 -22.56 -14.02
C GLU A 42 -7.74 -21.97 -14.01
N PHE A 43 -7.17 -21.73 -12.83
CA PHE A 43 -5.86 -21.11 -12.62
C PHE A 43 -5.03 -21.87 -11.57
N PRO A 44 -4.69 -23.16 -11.80
CA PRO A 44 -4.01 -24.00 -10.82
C PRO A 44 -2.65 -23.42 -10.39
N GLN A 45 -1.90 -22.81 -11.31
CA GLN A 45 -0.61 -22.18 -10.98
C GLN A 45 -0.76 -21.01 -9.99
N ILE A 46 -1.80 -20.18 -10.16
CA ILE A 46 -2.08 -19.08 -9.23
C ILE A 46 -2.47 -19.64 -7.88
N TRP A 47 -3.27 -20.72 -7.84
CA TRP A 47 -3.62 -21.40 -6.60
C TRP A 47 -2.38 -21.93 -5.86
N GLU A 48 -1.43 -22.55 -6.57
CA GLU A 48 -0.15 -22.98 -6.00
C GLU A 48 0.68 -21.81 -5.45
N ASN A 49 0.77 -20.71 -6.21
CA ASN A 49 1.49 -19.51 -5.76
C ASN A 49 0.87 -18.96 -4.47
N ILE A 50 -0.46 -18.94 -4.37
CA ILE A 50 -1.17 -18.54 -3.14
C ILE A 50 -0.74 -19.43 -1.98
N GLN A 51 -0.68 -20.75 -2.15
CA GLN A 51 -0.24 -21.65 -1.07
C GLN A 51 1.21 -21.39 -0.66
N GLY A 52 2.09 -21.07 -1.62
CA GLY A 52 3.49 -20.74 -1.38
C GLY A 52 3.72 -19.45 -0.57
N CYS A 53 2.72 -18.59 -0.44
CA CYS A 53 2.81 -17.33 0.31
C CYS A 53 2.53 -17.47 1.82
N ALA A 54 2.38 -18.70 2.35
CA ALA A 54 2.04 -18.95 3.75
C ALA A 54 2.97 -18.24 4.77
N TYR A 55 4.27 -18.14 4.47
CA TYR A 55 5.25 -17.46 5.32
C TYR A 55 4.96 -15.95 5.52
N CYS A 56 4.30 -15.32 4.56
CA CYS A 56 3.95 -13.89 4.56
C CYS A 56 2.53 -13.62 5.06
N ALA A 57 1.77 -14.67 5.36
CA ALA A 57 0.38 -14.54 5.76
C ALA A 57 0.22 -14.05 7.21
N ASP A 58 1.29 -14.06 8.01
CA ASP A 58 1.34 -13.58 9.41
C ASP A 58 0.16 -14.12 10.26
N GLY A 59 -0.10 -15.43 10.13
CA GLY A 59 -1.16 -16.15 10.85
C GLY A 59 -2.49 -16.28 10.11
N ARG A 60 -2.69 -15.61 8.96
CA ARG A 60 -3.88 -15.79 8.09
C ARG A 60 -3.78 -17.07 7.26
N ALA A 61 -4.92 -17.57 6.80
CA ALA A 61 -4.89 -18.60 5.76
C ALA A 61 -4.32 -18.00 4.45
N PRO A 62 -3.56 -18.76 3.63
CA PRO A 62 -2.94 -18.22 2.42
C PRO A 62 -3.92 -17.56 1.45
N ILE A 63 -5.12 -18.11 1.31
CA ILE A 63 -6.19 -17.54 0.46
C ILE A 63 -6.80 -16.24 1.03
N GLU A 64 -6.73 -16.02 2.34
CA GLU A 64 -7.13 -14.76 2.95
C GLU A 64 -6.07 -13.68 2.73
N TYR A 65 -4.80 -14.04 2.90
CA TYR A 65 -3.67 -13.17 2.55
C TYR A 65 -3.73 -12.73 1.08
N ALA A 66 -3.92 -13.67 0.15
CA ALA A 66 -4.05 -13.37 -1.28
C ALA A 66 -5.20 -12.41 -1.56
N ARG A 67 -6.32 -12.55 -0.84
CA ARG A 67 -7.47 -11.67 -1.01
C ARG A 67 -7.22 -10.28 -0.48
N ASP A 68 -6.56 -10.16 0.67
CA ASP A 68 -6.11 -8.87 1.18
C ASP A 68 -5.14 -8.20 0.21
N LEU A 69 -4.19 -8.96 -0.35
CA LEU A 69 -3.22 -8.44 -1.32
C LEU A 69 -3.92 -7.87 -2.56
N VAL A 70 -4.82 -8.63 -3.18
CA VAL A 70 -5.57 -8.17 -4.37
C VAL A 70 -6.47 -6.98 -4.03
N ALA A 71 -7.02 -6.90 -2.83
CA ALA A 71 -7.80 -5.74 -2.40
C ALA A 71 -6.93 -4.50 -2.19
N SER A 72 -5.73 -4.64 -1.63
CA SER A 72 -4.76 -3.55 -1.51
C SER A 72 -4.35 -3.01 -2.88
N TRP A 73 -4.07 -3.89 -3.85
CA TRP A 73 -3.78 -3.48 -5.22
C TRP A 73 -4.89 -2.63 -5.85
N LEU A 74 -6.15 -2.99 -5.59
CA LEU A 74 -7.29 -2.22 -6.10
C LEU A 74 -7.37 -0.83 -5.48
N VAL A 75 -7.00 -0.70 -4.20
CA VAL A 75 -6.88 0.60 -3.53
C VAL A 75 -5.70 1.40 -4.11
N GLU A 76 -4.55 0.78 -4.32
CA GLU A 76 -3.39 1.41 -4.95
C GLU A 76 -3.74 1.95 -6.35
N ASP A 77 -4.42 1.14 -7.18
CA ASP A 77 -4.83 1.54 -8.52
C ASP A 77 -5.83 2.71 -8.50
N TYR A 78 -6.72 2.73 -7.50
CA TYR A 78 -7.63 3.85 -7.30
C TYR A 78 -6.88 5.14 -6.94
N PHE A 79 -5.90 5.09 -6.04
CA PHE A 79 -5.08 6.26 -5.71
C PHE A 79 -4.20 6.70 -6.88
N LEU A 80 -3.66 5.76 -7.65
CA LEU A 80 -2.92 6.08 -8.87
C LEU A 80 -3.82 6.82 -9.87
N HIS A 81 -5.08 6.41 -10.02
CA HIS A 81 -6.04 7.11 -10.85
C HIS A 81 -6.30 8.54 -10.35
N LEU A 82 -6.50 8.73 -9.04
CA LEU A 82 -6.68 10.07 -8.46
C LEU A 82 -5.48 10.99 -8.71
N LEU A 83 -4.25 10.47 -8.62
CA LEU A 83 -3.04 11.23 -8.92
C LEU A 83 -2.99 11.66 -10.39
N THR A 84 -3.35 10.77 -11.31
CA THR A 84 -3.42 11.08 -12.74
C THR A 84 -4.52 12.10 -13.04
N GLU A 85 -5.70 11.99 -12.41
CA GLU A 85 -6.78 12.98 -12.55
C GLU A 85 -6.38 14.37 -12.01
N ALA A 86 -5.56 14.41 -10.97
CA ALA A 86 -4.96 15.65 -10.45
C ALA A 86 -3.86 16.25 -11.35
N GLY A 87 -3.55 15.61 -12.49
CA GLY A 87 -2.59 16.12 -13.49
C GLY A 87 -1.14 15.67 -13.29
N TYR A 88 -0.88 14.70 -12.42
CA TYR A 88 0.45 14.12 -12.27
C TYR A 88 0.73 13.06 -13.33
N GLU A 89 1.96 13.03 -13.84
CA GLU A 89 2.46 11.89 -14.61
C GLU A 89 2.88 10.79 -13.64
N ALA A 90 1.90 9.99 -13.19
CA ALA A 90 2.07 8.90 -12.23
C ALA A 90 1.92 7.53 -12.90
N ALA A 91 2.72 6.56 -12.47
CA ALA A 91 2.64 5.17 -12.94
C ALA A 91 2.91 4.17 -11.80
N ALA A 92 2.24 3.01 -11.86
CA ALA A 92 2.58 1.88 -11.01
C ALA A 92 4.00 1.37 -11.29
N ALA A 93 4.72 1.03 -10.23
CA ALA A 93 6.08 0.50 -10.22
C ALA A 93 6.18 -0.76 -9.35
N GLY A 94 7.35 -1.42 -9.35
CA GLY A 94 7.59 -2.64 -8.58
C GLY A 94 7.09 -3.94 -9.19
N ALA A 95 7.39 -5.04 -8.49
CA ALA A 95 7.13 -6.42 -8.93
C ALA A 95 5.63 -6.72 -9.09
N ASP A 96 4.80 -6.01 -8.31
CA ASP A 96 3.35 -6.18 -8.32
C ASP A 96 2.65 -5.34 -9.39
N LYS A 97 3.37 -4.60 -10.24
CA LYS A 97 2.77 -3.81 -11.34
C LYS A 97 1.85 -4.63 -12.25
N LYS A 98 2.15 -5.92 -12.44
CA LYS A 98 1.35 -6.83 -13.25
C LYS A 98 0.16 -7.43 -12.50
N ARG A 99 -0.05 -7.04 -11.23
CA ARG A 99 -1.12 -7.51 -10.34
C ARG A 99 -1.24 -9.04 -10.37
N THR A 100 -0.10 -9.73 -10.34
CA THR A 100 -0.01 -11.19 -10.44
C THR A 100 0.53 -11.75 -9.14
N ILE A 101 -0.12 -12.77 -8.59
CA ILE A 101 0.38 -13.42 -7.37
C ILE A 101 1.62 -14.22 -7.72
N LEU A 102 2.77 -13.75 -7.24
CA LEU A 102 4.07 -14.41 -7.41
C LEU A 102 4.32 -15.44 -6.30
N GLN A 103 5.12 -16.45 -6.62
CA GLN A 103 5.54 -17.46 -5.65
C GLN A 103 6.54 -16.86 -4.64
N TYR A 104 6.51 -17.36 -3.40
CA TYR A 104 7.48 -17.03 -2.34
C TYR A 104 7.58 -15.57 -1.91
N CYS A 105 6.54 -14.76 -2.16
CA CYS A 105 6.54 -13.34 -1.80
C CYS A 105 7.78 -12.61 -2.34
N GLN A 106 8.00 -12.67 -3.65
CA GLN A 106 8.95 -11.78 -4.31
C GLN A 106 8.45 -10.34 -4.19
N THR A 107 8.64 -9.72 -3.03
CA THR A 107 8.36 -8.30 -2.82
C THR A 107 9.39 -7.54 -3.63
N GLY A 108 8.93 -6.77 -4.62
CA GLY A 108 9.81 -5.94 -5.43
C GLY A 108 10.61 -4.96 -4.59
N ALA A 109 11.82 -4.64 -5.04
CA ALA A 109 12.68 -3.65 -4.40
C ALA A 109 12.18 -2.20 -4.58
N GLU A 110 11.16 -1.98 -5.41
CA GLU A 110 10.66 -0.66 -5.77
C GLU A 110 9.44 -0.24 -4.93
N CYS A 111 9.21 1.07 -4.87
CA CYS A 111 7.98 1.65 -4.36
C CYS A 111 6.79 1.38 -5.30
N ASP A 112 5.58 1.54 -4.78
CA ASP A 112 4.34 1.25 -5.50
C ASP A 112 4.11 2.19 -6.70
N PHE A 113 4.54 3.46 -6.60
CA PHE A 113 4.38 4.46 -7.65
C PHE A 113 5.68 5.16 -8.03
N GLN A 114 5.74 5.63 -9.28
CA GLN A 114 6.67 6.64 -9.76
C GLN A 114 5.89 7.86 -10.23
N ILE A 115 6.32 9.04 -9.81
CA ILE A 115 5.73 10.32 -10.22
C ILE A 115 6.79 11.16 -10.90
N ARG A 116 6.48 11.70 -12.08
CA ARG A 116 7.35 12.61 -12.82
C ARG A 116 6.90 14.05 -12.66
N LEU A 117 7.82 14.92 -12.26
CA LEU A 117 7.58 16.35 -12.14
C LEU A 117 8.85 17.11 -12.52
N GLY A 118 8.75 18.05 -13.46
CA GLY A 118 9.90 18.89 -13.87
C GLY A 118 11.12 18.11 -14.39
N GLY A 119 10.89 16.94 -15.01
CA GLY A 119 11.97 16.05 -15.49
C GLY A 119 12.62 15.16 -14.42
N GLN A 120 12.22 15.30 -13.15
CA GLN A 120 12.66 14.44 -12.05
C GLN A 120 11.67 13.29 -11.83
N VAL A 121 12.18 12.15 -11.37
CA VAL A 121 11.38 10.97 -10.98
C VAL A 121 11.39 10.86 -9.47
N PHE A 122 10.20 10.78 -8.87
CA PHE A 122 10.00 10.58 -7.45
C PHE A 122 9.39 9.21 -7.20
N HIS A 123 9.94 8.49 -6.24
CA HIS A 123 9.42 7.21 -5.79
C HIS A 123 8.45 7.43 -4.63
N VAL A 124 7.24 6.88 -4.76
CA VAL A 124 6.19 7.01 -3.74
C VAL A 124 5.66 5.63 -3.35
N GLU A 125 5.77 5.29 -2.07
CA GLU A 125 5.17 4.09 -1.48
C GLU A 125 3.76 4.43 -0.98
N PHE A 126 2.80 3.54 -1.23
CA PHE A 126 1.47 3.64 -0.67
C PHE A 126 1.38 2.84 0.64
N LEU A 127 0.93 3.50 1.70
CA LEU A 127 0.68 2.87 3.00
C LEU A 127 -0.77 3.09 3.38
N CYS A 128 -1.40 2.05 3.94
CA CYS A 128 -2.78 2.16 4.38
C CYS A 128 -2.97 1.60 5.79
N ASP A 129 -3.63 2.39 6.63
CA ASP A 129 -4.18 1.98 7.91
C ASP A 129 -5.70 1.95 7.84
N TYR A 130 -6.25 0.75 7.97
CA TYR A 130 -7.71 0.54 7.95
C TYR A 130 -8.37 0.70 9.32
N THR A 131 -7.58 0.98 10.35
CA THR A 131 -7.98 0.80 11.75
C THR A 131 -7.91 2.08 12.57
N GLY A 132 -7.52 3.23 11.99
CA GLY A 132 -7.37 4.47 12.73
C GLY A 132 -6.21 4.49 13.73
N TYR A 133 -5.32 3.49 13.67
CA TYR A 133 -4.21 3.31 14.59
C TYR A 133 -3.24 4.49 14.53
N TRP A 134 -2.82 4.92 13.33
CA TRP A 134 -1.81 5.98 13.20
C TRP A 134 -2.25 7.29 13.84
N CYS A 135 -3.46 7.77 13.52
CA CYS A 135 -3.98 8.99 14.14
C CYS A 135 -4.17 8.84 15.65
N ARG A 136 -4.52 7.65 16.17
CA ARG A 136 -4.72 7.45 17.62
C ARG A 136 -3.41 7.32 18.41
N THR A 137 -2.36 6.78 17.80
CA THR A 137 -1.11 6.47 18.51
C THR A 137 0.04 7.42 18.17
N GLY A 138 -0.13 8.28 17.16
CA GLY A 138 0.88 9.24 16.73
C GLY A 138 2.12 8.59 16.13
N HIS A 139 1.98 7.39 15.55
CA HIS A 139 3.07 6.74 14.83
C HIS A 139 2.62 5.70 13.80
N VAL A 140 3.50 5.48 12.82
CA VAL A 140 3.40 4.44 11.80
C VAL A 140 4.42 3.34 12.08
N ASP A 141 3.95 2.09 12.17
CA ASP A 141 4.83 0.93 12.31
C ASP A 141 5.19 0.36 10.93
N LEU A 142 6.47 0.40 10.56
CA LEU A 142 6.98 -0.17 9.32
C LEU A 142 7.77 -1.44 9.58
N ARG A 143 7.57 -2.47 8.76
CA ARG A 143 8.46 -3.65 8.78
C ARG A 143 9.88 -3.22 8.44
N ASP A 144 10.87 -3.90 9.03
CA ASP A 144 12.30 -3.63 8.83
C ASP A 144 12.67 -3.48 7.34
N GLY A 145 12.26 -4.43 6.50
CA GLY A 145 12.52 -4.37 5.05
C GLY A 145 11.84 -3.18 4.36
N LYS A 146 10.63 -2.79 4.78
CA LYS A 146 9.90 -1.66 4.20
C LYS A 146 10.54 -0.32 4.58
N TYR A 147 10.90 -0.13 5.85
CA TYR A 147 11.63 1.07 6.27
C TYR A 147 12.97 1.21 5.54
N LYS A 148 13.77 0.13 5.49
CA LYS A 148 15.06 0.12 4.77
C LYS A 148 14.88 0.46 3.29
N LYS A 149 13.87 -0.12 2.62
CA LYS A 149 13.52 0.21 1.24
C LYS A 149 13.26 1.70 1.07
N LEU A 150 12.39 2.28 1.90
CA LEU A 150 12.00 3.68 1.81
C LEU A 150 13.20 4.63 1.94
N ARG A 151 14.11 4.34 2.88
CA ARG A 151 15.36 5.07 3.10
C ARG A 151 16.34 4.94 1.93
N THR A 152 16.59 3.70 1.49
CA THR A 152 17.54 3.43 0.39
C THR A 152 17.09 4.07 -0.92
N GLN A 153 15.79 4.10 -1.18
CA GLN A 153 15.23 4.71 -2.39
C GLN A 153 15.00 6.22 -2.28
N GLN A 154 15.28 6.83 -1.12
CA GLN A 154 14.97 8.24 -0.86
C GLN A 154 13.56 8.60 -1.36
N SER A 155 12.58 7.86 -0.83
CA SER A 155 11.20 7.89 -1.33
C SER A 155 10.29 8.74 -0.43
N LEU A 156 9.13 9.10 -0.96
CA LEU A 156 8.00 9.55 -0.15
C LEU A 156 7.13 8.34 0.20
N ALA A 157 6.46 8.37 1.35
CA ALA A 157 5.38 7.46 1.64
C ALA A 157 4.06 8.23 1.77
N LEU A 158 3.09 7.90 0.92
CA LEU A 158 1.71 8.35 1.02
C LEU A 158 0.96 7.41 1.96
N GLY A 159 0.77 7.86 3.20
CA GLY A 159 -0.02 7.16 4.19
C GLY A 159 -1.48 7.59 4.15
N VAL A 160 -2.40 6.63 4.19
CA VAL A 160 -3.84 6.88 4.30
C VAL A 160 -4.40 6.18 5.53
N ASP A 161 -5.05 6.95 6.41
CA ASP A 161 -5.89 6.43 7.48
C ASP A 161 -7.34 6.39 7.00
N ALA A 162 -7.80 5.18 6.66
CA ALA A 162 -9.12 4.97 6.08
C ALA A 162 -10.25 5.26 7.06
N GLN A 163 -10.04 4.94 8.34
CA GLN A 163 -11.08 5.12 9.36
C GLN A 163 -11.31 6.59 9.67
N GLN A 164 -10.22 7.37 9.76
CA GLN A 164 -10.29 8.80 10.03
C GLN A 164 -10.47 9.65 8.77
N ARG A 165 -10.40 9.04 7.58
CA ARG A 165 -10.44 9.74 6.28
C ARG A 165 -9.39 10.86 6.22
N LYS A 166 -8.18 10.56 6.69
CA LYS A 166 -7.02 11.45 6.69
C LYS A 166 -5.87 10.82 5.92
N ALA A 167 -4.96 11.65 5.43
CA ALA A 167 -3.73 11.23 4.77
C ALA A 167 -2.53 11.96 5.37
N ILE A 168 -1.35 11.39 5.17
CA ILE A 168 -0.06 11.90 5.63
C ILE A 168 0.99 11.64 4.55
N LEU A 169 1.94 12.55 4.40
CA LEU A 169 3.13 12.35 3.56
C LEU A 169 4.36 12.28 4.46
N LEU A 170 5.00 11.11 4.48
CA LEU A 170 6.25 10.90 5.20
C LEU A 170 7.41 10.99 4.21
N ASP A 171 8.37 11.87 4.49
CA ASP A 171 9.52 12.07 3.62
C ASP A 171 10.74 11.27 4.09
N PHE A 172 11.09 10.22 3.35
CA PHE A 172 12.27 9.39 3.63
C PHE A 172 13.49 9.80 2.80
N ARG A 173 13.47 10.95 2.11
CA ARG A 173 14.65 11.53 1.44
C ARG A 173 15.65 12.12 2.43
N GLN A 174 15.16 12.56 3.59
CA GLN A 174 15.94 13.14 4.68
C GLN A 174 15.71 12.36 5.97
N GLU A 175 16.64 12.41 6.93
CA GLU A 175 16.46 11.74 8.23
C GLU A 175 15.13 12.12 8.89
N VAL A 176 14.37 11.11 9.33
CA VAL A 176 13.09 11.33 10.01
C VAL A 176 13.35 11.35 11.52
N PRO A 177 13.15 12.49 12.20
CA PRO A 177 13.43 12.60 13.63
C PRO A 177 12.59 11.64 14.48
N GLY A 178 13.20 11.08 15.52
CA GLY A 178 12.50 10.27 16.52
C GLY A 178 12.12 8.85 16.08
N VAL A 179 12.57 8.39 14.91
CA VAL A 179 12.39 7.00 14.49
C VAL A 179 13.12 6.06 15.45
N ARG A 180 12.42 5.02 15.91
CA ARG A 180 12.99 3.98 16.78
C ARG A 180 12.85 2.60 16.17
N ARG A 181 13.90 1.77 16.28
CA ARG A 181 13.83 0.35 15.92
C ARG A 181 13.26 -0.46 17.08
N VAL A 182 12.42 -1.45 16.77
CA VAL A 182 11.86 -2.42 17.71
C VAL A 182 12.27 -3.81 17.23
N GLU A 183 13.08 -4.51 18.01
CA GLU A 183 13.61 -5.83 17.61
C GLU A 183 12.53 -6.90 17.51
N ALA A 184 11.56 -6.90 18.43
CA ALA A 184 10.49 -7.88 18.49
C ALA A 184 9.12 -7.20 18.49
N HIS A 185 8.55 -6.97 17.30
CA HIS A 185 7.26 -6.31 17.15
C HIS A 185 6.10 -7.33 17.17
N LYS A 186 5.33 -7.35 18.27
CA LYS A 186 4.24 -8.32 18.47
C LYS A 186 3.21 -8.34 17.32
N PRO A 187 2.73 -7.19 16.79
CA PRO A 187 1.84 -7.18 15.62
C PRO A 187 2.41 -7.84 14.35
N TYR A 188 3.74 -7.94 14.23
CA TYR A 188 4.41 -8.60 13.11
C TYR A 188 4.94 -9.99 13.49
N GLY A 189 4.35 -10.64 14.49
CA GLY A 189 4.74 -11.99 14.91
C GLY A 189 6.14 -12.06 15.53
N GLY A 190 6.60 -10.97 16.17
CA GLY A 190 7.92 -10.88 16.79
C GLY A 190 9.05 -10.51 15.82
N LYS A 191 8.75 -10.17 14.57
CA LYS A 191 9.73 -9.68 13.59
C LYS A 191 10.13 -8.22 13.90
N PRO A 192 11.32 -7.76 13.46
CA PRO A 192 11.74 -6.38 13.67
C PRO A 192 10.91 -5.35 12.90
N ALA A 193 10.75 -4.17 13.49
CA ALA A 193 10.02 -3.04 12.93
C ALA A 193 10.71 -1.70 13.24
N TYR A 194 10.30 -0.66 12.54
CA TYR A 194 10.61 0.73 12.85
C TYR A 194 9.31 1.46 13.16
N VAL A 195 9.32 2.21 14.25
CA VAL A 195 8.23 3.09 14.63
C VAL A 195 8.61 4.51 14.20
N VAL A 196 7.83 5.02 13.25
CA VAL A 196 8.01 6.35 12.67
C VAL A 196 6.99 7.29 13.32
N PRO A 197 7.41 8.30 14.10
CA PRO A 197 6.49 9.27 14.66
C PRO A 197 5.70 10.00 13.58
N CYS A 198 4.42 10.28 13.85
CA CYS A 198 3.60 11.21 13.08
C CYS A 198 2.73 12.03 14.05
N GLN A 199 2.80 13.35 13.93
CA GLN A 199 1.98 14.26 14.75
C GLN A 199 0.59 14.40 14.13
N GLU A 200 -0.39 14.79 14.95
CA GLU A 200 -1.75 15.00 14.46
C GLU A 200 -1.80 16.07 13.36
N ASP A 201 -0.96 17.12 13.48
CA ASP A 201 -0.85 18.22 12.53
C ASP A 201 -0.20 17.81 11.19
N ASP A 202 0.45 16.64 11.12
CA ASP A 202 1.00 16.10 9.87
C ASP A 202 -0.10 15.51 8.96
N PHE A 203 -1.28 15.25 9.53
CA PHE A 203 -2.39 14.67 8.78
C PHE A 203 -3.28 15.73 8.16
N PHE A 204 -3.67 15.50 6.91
CA PHE A 204 -4.61 16.34 6.16
C PHE A 204 -5.85 15.55 5.75
N PRO A 205 -6.99 16.22 5.44
CA PRO A 205 -8.18 15.53 4.96
C PRO A 205 -7.92 14.71 3.70
N LEU A 206 -8.49 13.51 3.61
CA LEU A 206 -8.40 12.69 2.42
C LEU A 206 -9.37 13.20 1.34
N SER A 207 -8.91 14.16 0.54
CA SER A 207 -9.58 14.70 -0.63
C SER A 207 -8.61 14.78 -1.83
N PRO A 208 -9.09 14.75 -3.09
CA PRO A 208 -8.21 14.93 -4.25
C PRO A 208 -7.42 16.24 -4.21
N ASP A 209 -8.06 17.34 -3.82
CA ASP A 209 -7.44 18.66 -3.76
C ASP A 209 -6.34 18.73 -2.69
N ASP A 210 -6.61 18.21 -1.48
CA ASP A 210 -5.62 18.17 -0.41
C ASP A 210 -4.46 17.24 -0.76
N LEU A 211 -4.74 16.08 -1.36
CA LEU A 211 -3.72 15.15 -1.82
C LEU A 211 -2.78 15.82 -2.84
N ALA A 212 -3.35 16.46 -3.87
CA ALA A 212 -2.58 17.16 -4.88
C ALA A 212 -1.74 18.29 -4.27
N LYS A 213 -2.34 19.12 -3.41
CA LYS A 213 -1.66 20.23 -2.75
C LYS A 213 -0.45 19.77 -1.94
N HIS A 214 -0.63 18.79 -1.05
CA HIS A 214 0.44 18.32 -0.16
C HIS A 214 1.50 17.55 -0.93
N LEU A 215 1.10 16.76 -1.93
CA LEU A 215 2.04 16.05 -2.78
C LEU A 215 2.88 17.02 -3.62
N GLN A 216 2.27 18.05 -4.23
CA GLN A 216 3.00 19.09 -4.95
C GLN A 216 4.07 19.74 -4.06
N ALA A 217 3.67 20.14 -2.85
CA ALA A 217 4.57 20.77 -1.90
C ALA A 217 5.73 19.84 -1.52
N ALA A 218 5.45 18.57 -1.24
CA ALA A 218 6.47 17.57 -0.91
C ALA A 218 7.43 17.31 -2.08
N LEU A 219 6.92 17.17 -3.32
CA LEU A 219 7.75 16.91 -4.49
C LEU A 219 8.67 18.10 -4.81
N LEU A 220 8.21 19.34 -4.62
CA LEU A 220 8.99 20.55 -4.85
C LEU A 220 9.91 20.94 -3.68
N ALA A 221 9.70 20.39 -2.49
CA ALA A 221 10.56 20.65 -1.35
C ALA A 221 11.99 20.21 -1.68
N LYS A 222 12.93 21.16 -1.60
CA LYS A 222 14.36 20.85 -1.78
C LYS A 222 14.80 19.92 -0.66
N THR A 223 15.47 18.84 -1.03
CA THR A 223 16.24 18.04 -0.06
C THR A 223 17.40 18.91 0.43
N ALA A 224 17.39 19.23 1.73
CA ALA A 224 18.44 20.02 2.38
C ALA A 224 19.78 19.26 2.42
#